data_AF-A0A2N6CIQ8-F1
#
_entry.id   AF-A0A2N6CIQ8-F1
#
_cell.length_a   1.000
_cell.length_b   1.000
_cell.length_c   1.000
_cell.angle_alpha   90.00
_cell.angle_beta   90.00
_cell.angle_gamma   90.00
#
_symmetry.space_group_name_H-M   'P 1'
#
loop_
_entity.id
_entity.type
_entity.pdbx_description
1 polymer ?
#
loop_
_entity_poly.entity_id
_entity_poly.type
_entity_poly.pdbx_seq_one_letter_code
_entity_poly.pdbx_strand_id
1 'polypeptide(L)'
;YQDGRELGLREYCRPENGFRVGSSGAALPTVCGGEQSADFADAYREGRELHVLQSKVRGADSQIRARKAELEDIADDLASREALLIAEGTTGEQRSEALAETKRLHQRQGELEAEILQLERDKVLHQQALNEYQSRLTYRL
;
A
#
# COMPACT_ATOMS: atom_id res chain seq x y z
N TYR A 1 -38.25 7.48 21.85
CA TYR A 1 -37.14 6.77 21.16
C TYR A 1 -36.80 7.43 19.82
N GLN A 2 -37.80 7.87 19.04
CA GLN A 2 -37.58 8.56 17.75
C GLN A 2 -36.81 9.88 17.92
N ASP A 3 -37.12 10.69 18.93
CA ASP A 3 -36.44 11.97 19.18
C ASP A 3 -34.94 11.84 19.46
N GLY A 4 -34.54 10.80 20.21
CA GLY A 4 -33.12 10.51 20.48
C GLY A 4 -32.35 10.08 19.23
N ARG A 5 -33.01 9.36 18.32
CA ARG A 5 -32.43 8.95 17.03
C ARG A 5 -32.24 10.16 16.12
N GLU A 6 -33.22 11.05 16.03
CA GLU A 6 -33.10 12.27 15.22
C GLU A 6 -32.02 13.21 15.75
N LEU A 7 -31.92 13.38 17.06
CA LEU A 7 -30.87 14.18 17.68
C LEU A 7 -29.48 13.59 17.38
N GLY A 8 -29.33 12.26 17.51
CA GLY A 8 -28.08 11.57 17.18
C GLY A 8 -27.69 11.69 15.71
N LEU A 9 -28.66 11.69 14.79
CA LEU A 9 -28.40 11.88 13.36
C LEU A 9 -27.94 13.31 13.04
N ARG A 10 -28.47 14.34 13.70
CA ARG A 10 -28.00 15.71 13.53
C ARG A 10 -26.54 15.88 13.96
N GLU A 11 -26.15 15.23 15.05
CA GLU A 11 -24.76 15.23 15.52
C GLU A 11 -23.83 14.41 14.61
N TYR A 12 -24.32 13.27 14.13
CA TYR A 12 -23.56 12.40 13.24
C TYR A 12 -23.36 13.02 11.84
N CYS A 13 -24.39 13.63 11.27
CA CYS A 13 -24.38 14.19 9.91
C CYS A 13 -23.68 15.55 9.81
N ARG A 14 -22.74 15.83 10.73
CA ARG A 14 -21.88 17.01 10.66
C ARG A 14 -20.72 16.80 9.67
N PRO A 15 -20.24 17.85 8.99
CA PRO A 15 -19.20 17.73 7.98
C PRO A 15 -17.91 17.07 8.50
N GLU A 16 -17.50 17.35 9.74
CA GLU A 16 -16.31 16.77 10.36
C GLU A 16 -16.40 15.24 10.47
N ASN A 17 -17.61 14.73 10.76
CA ASN A 17 -17.87 13.29 10.76
C ASN A 17 -17.85 12.73 9.34
N GLY A 18 -18.36 13.46 8.35
CA GLY A 18 -18.26 13.09 6.93
C GLY A 18 -16.81 12.87 6.53
N PHE A 19 -15.95 13.86 6.79
CA PHE A 19 -14.51 13.78 6.52
C PHE A 19 -13.86 12.59 7.24
N ARG A 20 -14.14 12.39 8.53
CA ARG A 20 -13.61 11.26 9.31
C ARG A 20 -14.03 9.90 8.74
N VAL A 21 -15.28 9.78 8.31
CA VAL A 21 -15.79 8.54 7.70
C VAL A 21 -15.08 8.31 6.36
N GLY A 22 -14.96 9.34 5.52
CA GLY A 22 -14.22 9.27 4.25
C GLY A 22 -12.75 8.89 4.42
N SER A 23 -12.04 9.54 5.33
CA SER A 23 -10.60 9.31 5.57
C SER A 23 -10.26 7.95 6.16
N SER A 24 -11.21 7.34 6.89
CA SER A 24 -11.09 5.95 7.33
C SER A 24 -11.25 4.92 6.19
N GLY A 25 -11.78 5.33 5.03
CA GLY A 25 -12.04 4.43 3.90
C GLY A 25 -13.40 3.73 3.94
N ALA A 26 -14.26 4.08 4.90
CA ALA A 26 -15.61 3.53 5.00
C ALA A 26 -16.50 3.98 3.83
N ALA A 27 -17.56 3.22 3.56
CA ALA A 27 -18.58 3.59 2.57
C ALA A 27 -19.39 4.81 3.04
N LEU A 28 -19.93 5.58 2.09
CA LEU A 28 -20.77 6.75 2.38
C LEU A 28 -22.07 6.28 3.09
N PRO A 29 -22.34 6.75 4.32
CA PRO A 29 -23.58 6.47 5.01
C PRO A 29 -24.78 7.09 4.29
N THR A 30 -25.89 6.36 4.20
CA THR A 30 -27.15 6.82 3.57
C THR A 30 -28.16 7.38 4.57
N VAL A 31 -27.76 7.57 5.82
CA VAL A 31 -28.66 7.93 6.94
C VAL A 31 -28.89 9.44 7.08
N CYS A 32 -28.10 10.26 6.38
CA CYS A 32 -28.20 11.72 6.40
C CYS A 32 -29.19 12.23 5.34
N GLY A 33 -30.14 13.07 5.76
CA GLY A 33 -31.14 13.70 4.87
C GLY A 33 -31.05 15.23 4.87
N GLY A 34 -31.68 15.86 3.88
CA GLY A 34 -31.74 17.33 3.75
C GLY A 34 -30.38 17.99 3.43
N GLU A 35 -30.26 19.28 3.73
CA GLU A 35 -29.06 20.11 3.47
C GLU A 35 -27.81 19.61 4.22
N GLN A 36 -27.97 19.10 5.45
CA GLN A 36 -26.91 18.44 6.23
C GLN A 36 -26.30 17.24 5.49
N SER A 37 -27.04 16.62 4.58
CA SER A 37 -26.53 15.53 3.74
C SER A 37 -25.51 16.03 2.70
N ALA A 38 -25.67 17.25 2.19
CA ALA A 38 -24.77 17.82 1.19
C ALA A 38 -23.40 18.13 1.80
N ASP A 39 -23.35 18.92 2.88
CA ASP A 39 -22.08 19.28 3.52
C ASP A 39 -21.34 18.04 4.06
N PHE A 40 -22.07 17.07 4.62
CA PHE A 40 -21.51 15.78 5.02
C PHE A 40 -20.91 15.03 3.84
N ALA A 41 -21.65 14.93 2.73
CA ALA A 41 -21.19 14.23 1.54
C ALA A 41 -19.96 14.91 0.92
N ASP A 42 -19.89 16.24 0.97
CA ASP A 42 -18.77 17.02 0.45
C ASP A 42 -17.51 16.76 1.28
N ALA A 43 -17.61 16.87 2.61
CA ALA A 43 -16.53 16.54 3.52
C ALA A 43 -16.12 15.06 3.43
N TYR A 44 -17.08 14.15 3.25
CA TYR A 44 -16.81 12.73 3.00
C TYR A 44 -15.97 12.52 1.74
N ARG A 45 -16.28 13.19 0.63
CA ARG A 45 -15.49 13.08 -0.60
C ARG A 45 -14.06 13.58 -0.38
N GLU A 46 -13.89 14.68 0.34
CA GLU A 46 -12.57 15.21 0.70
C GLU A 46 -11.76 14.21 1.55
N GLY A 47 -12.39 13.60 2.56
CA GLY A 47 -11.76 12.55 3.36
C GLY A 47 -11.48 11.29 2.55
N ARG A 48 -12.37 10.91 1.63
CA ARG A 48 -12.20 9.71 0.80
C ARG A 48 -11.01 9.84 -0.14
N GLU A 49 -10.80 11.01 -0.72
CA GLU A 49 -9.62 11.29 -1.55
C GLU A 49 -8.33 11.21 -0.72
N LEU A 50 -8.32 11.73 0.52
CA LEU A 50 -7.21 11.55 1.46
C LEU A 50 -6.90 10.05 1.65
N HIS A 51 -7.92 9.24 1.91
CA HIS A 51 -7.76 7.81 2.09
C HIS A 51 -7.14 7.13 0.86
N VAL A 52 -7.60 7.48 -0.35
CA VAL A 52 -7.07 6.93 -1.60
C VAL A 52 -5.59 7.24 -1.77
N LEU A 53 -5.19 8.50 -1.54
CA LEU A 53 -3.79 8.92 -1.63
C LEU A 53 -2.90 8.20 -0.61
N GLN A 54 -3.35 8.11 0.65
CA GLN A 54 -2.64 7.35 1.68
C GLN A 54 -2.51 5.87 1.33
N SER A 55 -3.57 5.27 0.78
CA SER A 55 -3.56 3.85 0.37
C SER A 55 -2.61 3.59 -0.79
N LYS A 56 -2.40 4.53 -1.71
CA LYS A 56 -1.38 4.42 -2.77
C LYS A 56 0.03 4.37 -2.19
N VAL A 57 0.36 5.26 -1.25
CA VAL A 57 1.66 5.26 -0.56
C VAL A 57 1.88 3.94 0.20
N ARG A 58 0.91 3.53 1.02
CA ARG A 58 0.97 2.26 1.77
C ARG A 58 1.10 1.05 0.84
N GLY A 59 0.41 1.07 -0.30
CA GLY A 59 0.47 0.01 -1.32
C GLY A 59 1.85 -0.12 -1.94
N ALA A 60 2.49 1.00 -2.32
CA ALA A 60 3.86 0.98 -2.83
C ALA A 60 4.85 0.49 -1.76
N ASP A 61 4.71 0.95 -0.51
CA ASP A 61 5.54 0.50 0.61
C ASP A 61 5.45 -1.01 0.86
N SER A 62 4.24 -1.56 0.85
CA SER A 62 4.05 -2.99 1.05
C SER A 62 4.64 -3.81 -0.10
N GLN A 63 4.53 -3.34 -1.34
CA GLN A 63 5.16 -3.99 -2.48
C GLN A 63 6.68 -3.94 -2.38
N ILE A 64 7.28 -2.79 -2.05
CA ILE A 64 8.74 -2.66 -1.85
C ILE A 64 9.22 -3.66 -0.78
N ARG A 65 8.53 -3.73 0.37
CA ARG A 65 8.88 -4.68 1.43
C ARG A 65 8.80 -6.13 0.97
N ALA A 66 7.74 -6.51 0.25
CA ALA A 66 7.59 -7.86 -0.26
C ALA A 66 8.72 -8.26 -1.22
N ARG A 67 9.10 -7.35 -2.14
CA ARG A 67 10.19 -7.60 -3.09
C ARG A 67 11.57 -7.63 -2.43
N LYS A 68 11.78 -6.82 -1.38
CA LYS A 68 13.01 -6.89 -0.56
C LYS A 68 13.12 -8.21 0.19
N ALA A 69 12.01 -8.72 0.74
CA ALA A 69 12.00 -10.04 1.37
C ALA A 69 12.31 -11.16 0.34
N GLU A 70 11.74 -11.09 -0.86
CA GLU A 70 12.05 -12.04 -1.94
C GLU A 70 13.53 -11.99 -2.36
N LEU A 71 14.16 -10.81 -2.34
CA LEU A 71 15.61 -10.67 -2.57
C LEU A 71 16.45 -11.33 -1.47
N GLU A 72 16.01 -11.24 -0.21
CA GLU A 72 16.68 -11.91 0.92
C GLU A 72 16.61 -13.44 0.74
N ASP A 73 15.42 -13.98 0.40
CA ASP A 73 15.24 -15.41 0.13
C ASP A 73 16.13 -15.88 -1.04
N ILE A 74 16.19 -15.11 -2.13
CA ILE A 74 17.04 -15.41 -3.29
C ILE A 74 18.53 -15.40 -2.92
N ALA A 75 18.96 -14.50 -2.04
CA ALA A 75 20.37 -14.45 -1.60
C ALA A 75 20.75 -15.71 -0.81
N ASP A 76 19.87 -16.21 0.06
CA ASP A 76 20.09 -17.45 0.81
C ASP A 76 20.10 -18.69 -0.11
N ASP A 77 19.20 -18.73 -1.10
CA ASP A 77 19.16 -19.79 -2.10
C ASP A 77 20.43 -19.80 -2.98
N LEU A 78 20.88 -18.62 -3.43
CA LEU A 78 22.13 -18.46 -4.18
C LEU A 78 23.32 -19.02 -3.39
N ALA A 79 23.48 -18.61 -2.14
CA ALA A 79 24.56 -19.10 -1.28
C ALA A 79 24.55 -20.64 -1.16
N SER A 80 23.35 -21.22 -1.02
CA SER A 80 23.17 -22.67 -0.92
C SER A 80 23.53 -23.41 -2.22
N ARG A 81 23.17 -22.85 -3.39
CA ARG A 81 23.52 -23.43 -4.70
C ARG A 81 25.00 -23.28 -5.01
N GLU A 82 25.60 -22.14 -4.70
CA GLU A 82 27.02 -21.90 -4.88
C GLU A 82 27.87 -22.86 -4.04
N ALA A 83 27.45 -23.15 -2.80
CA ALA A 83 28.10 -24.15 -1.96
C ALA A 83 28.09 -25.56 -2.60
N LEU A 84 27.00 -25.95 -3.27
CA LEU A 84 26.91 -27.23 -3.99
C LEU A 84 27.88 -27.30 -5.18
N LEU A 85 28.20 -26.18 -5.82
CA LEU A 85 29.13 -26.15 -6.95
C LEU A 85 30.57 -26.52 -6.55
N ILE A 86 30.96 -26.25 -5.31
CA ILE A 86 32.32 -26.47 -4.79
C ILE A 86 32.43 -27.63 -3.80
N ALA A 87 31.30 -28.17 -3.33
CA ALA A 87 31.29 -29.25 -2.34
C ALA A 87 31.85 -30.56 -2.92
N GLU A 88 32.76 -31.19 -2.15
CA GLU A 88 33.23 -32.54 -2.43
C GLU A 88 32.07 -33.54 -2.34
N GLY A 89 32.05 -34.53 -3.24
CA GLY A 89 31.01 -35.56 -3.28
C GLY A 89 29.77 -35.21 -4.13
N THR A 90 29.69 -34.02 -4.72
CA THR A 90 28.63 -33.68 -5.69
C THR A 90 28.90 -34.28 -7.07
N THR A 91 27.85 -34.74 -7.75
CA THR A 91 27.93 -35.27 -9.11
C THR A 91 27.98 -34.12 -10.13
N GLY A 92 28.42 -34.42 -11.36
CA GLY A 92 28.38 -33.44 -12.45
C GLY A 92 26.96 -32.96 -12.78
N GLU A 93 25.97 -33.84 -12.64
CA GLU A 93 24.56 -33.51 -12.82
C GLU A 93 24.05 -32.52 -11.77
N GLN A 94 24.34 -32.77 -10.48
CA GLN A 94 24.00 -31.87 -9.39
C GLN A 94 24.63 -30.48 -9.56
N ARG A 95 25.89 -30.42 -10.01
CA ARG A 95 26.55 -29.14 -10.28
C ARG A 95 25.96 -28.42 -11.49
N SER A 96 25.59 -29.16 -12.54
CA SER A 96 24.90 -28.58 -13.70
C SER A 96 23.54 -28.00 -13.34
N GLU A 97 22.78 -28.69 -12.48
CA GLU A 97 21.49 -28.21 -11.98
C GLU A 97 21.67 -26.95 -11.11
N ALA A 98 22.61 -26.99 -10.15
CA ALA A 98 22.91 -25.84 -9.29
C ALA A 98 23.34 -24.60 -10.10
N LEU A 99 24.14 -24.79 -11.16
CA LEU A 99 24.56 -23.69 -12.04
C LEU A 99 23.38 -23.10 -12.82
N ALA A 100 22.50 -23.95 -13.35
CA ALA A 100 21.31 -23.51 -14.06
C ALA A 100 20.38 -22.70 -13.14
N GLU A 101 20.21 -23.14 -11.90
CA GLU A 101 19.37 -22.44 -10.92
C GLU A 101 19.98 -21.12 -10.46
N THR A 102 21.29 -21.09 -10.18
CA THR A 102 22.03 -19.85 -9.87
C THR A 102 21.81 -18.78 -10.94
N LYS A 103 21.84 -19.17 -12.23
CA LYS A 103 21.57 -18.24 -13.34
C LYS A 103 20.15 -17.69 -13.32
N ARG A 104 19.15 -18.52 -13.02
CA ARG A 104 17.74 -18.09 -12.92
C ARG A 104 17.53 -17.14 -11.73
N LEU A 105 18.11 -17.48 -10.59
CA LEU A 105 18.04 -16.67 -9.37
C LEU A 105 18.65 -15.28 -9.60
N HIS A 106 19.82 -15.16 -10.23
CA HIS A 106 20.39 -13.85 -10.59
C HIS A 106 19.53 -13.06 -11.57
N GLN A 107 18.89 -13.72 -12.55
CA GLN A 107 17.96 -13.02 -13.43
C GLN A 107 16.78 -12.44 -12.63
N ARG A 108 16.19 -13.26 -11.75
CA ARG A 108 15.08 -12.83 -10.90
C ARG A 108 15.49 -11.71 -9.94
N GLN A 109 16.69 -11.79 -9.37
CA GLN A 109 17.26 -10.74 -8.53
C GLN A 109 17.29 -9.40 -9.29
N GLY A 110 17.81 -9.38 -10.51
CA GLY A 110 17.86 -8.15 -11.33
C GLY A 110 16.47 -7.60 -11.68
N GLU A 111 15.50 -8.48 -11.94
CA GLU A 111 14.10 -8.08 -12.16
C GLU A 111 13.51 -7.42 -10.91
N LEU A 112 13.70 -8.01 -9.73
CA LEU A 112 13.22 -7.48 -8.45
C LEU A 112 13.88 -6.14 -8.10
N GLU A 113 15.18 -6.01 -8.32
CA GLU A 113 15.90 -4.74 -8.12
C GLU A 113 15.33 -3.63 -9.02
N ALA A 114 15.05 -3.92 -10.30
CA ALA A 114 14.44 -2.98 -11.22
C ALA A 114 13.01 -2.58 -10.79
N GLU A 115 12.21 -3.54 -10.33
CA GLU A 115 10.86 -3.30 -9.82
C GLU A 115 10.88 -2.46 -8.53
N ILE A 116 11.79 -2.73 -7.58
CA ILE A 116 11.95 -1.94 -6.37
C ILE A 116 12.29 -0.50 -6.72
N LEU A 117 13.25 -0.29 -7.64
CA LEU A 117 13.61 1.05 -8.10
C LEU A 117 12.42 1.81 -8.71
N GLN A 118 11.56 1.11 -9.45
CA GLN A 118 10.34 1.70 -9.98
C GLN A 118 9.35 2.06 -8.87
N LEU A 119 9.07 1.13 -7.97
CA LEU A 119 8.15 1.35 -6.85
C LEU A 119 8.62 2.48 -5.93
N GLU A 120 9.93 2.63 -5.72
CA GLU A 120 10.51 3.73 -4.94
C GLU A 120 10.26 5.08 -5.62
N ARG A 121 10.37 5.17 -6.96
CA ARG A 121 9.99 6.38 -7.71
C ARG A 121 8.49 6.67 -7.61
N ASP A 122 7.65 5.66 -7.79
CA ASP A 122 6.19 5.80 -7.71
C ASP A 122 5.75 6.23 -6.32
N LYS A 123 6.38 5.69 -5.27
CA LYS A 123 6.14 6.09 -3.88
C LYS A 123 6.44 7.58 -3.66
N VAL A 124 7.54 8.10 -4.22
CA VAL A 124 7.87 9.53 -4.11
C VAL A 124 6.77 10.38 -4.74
N LEU A 125 6.30 10.02 -5.93
CA LEU A 125 5.21 10.74 -6.61
C LEU A 125 3.90 10.68 -5.80
N HIS A 126 3.55 9.51 -5.25
CA HIS A 126 2.38 9.35 -4.39
C HIS A 126 2.49 10.16 -3.09
N GLN A 127 3.68 10.23 -2.49
CA GLN A 127 3.91 11.02 -1.29
C GLN A 127 3.81 12.52 -1.56
N GLN A 128 4.31 13.00 -2.70
CA GLN A 128 4.16 14.39 -3.12
C GLN A 128 2.69 14.75 -3.31
N ALA A 129 1.93 13.92 -4.03
CA ALA A 129 0.50 14.13 -4.23
C ALA A 129 -0.28 14.14 -2.90
N LEU A 130 0.06 13.23 -1.97
CA LEU A 130 -0.52 13.20 -0.64
C LEU A 130 -0.21 14.47 0.16
N ASN A 131 1.05 14.89 0.19
CA ASN A 131 1.47 16.10 0.91
C ASN A 131 0.80 17.36 0.36
N GLU A 132 0.74 17.47 -0.96
CA GLU A 132 0.09 18.59 -1.63
C GLU A 132 -1.41 18.63 -1.28
N TYR A 133 -2.08 17.48 -1.33
CA TYR A 133 -3.47 17.36 -0.93
C TYR A 133 -3.69 17.76 0.53
N GLN A 134 -2.86 17.24 1.45
CA GLN A 134 -2.92 17.55 2.87
C GLN A 134 -2.72 19.04 3.18
N SER A 135 -1.88 19.74 2.41
CA SER A 135 -1.65 21.18 2.57
C SER A 135 -2.87 22.04 2.22
N ARG A 136 -3.80 21.49 1.41
CA ARG A 136 -5.00 22.16 0.91
C ARG A 136 -6.27 21.73 1.65
N LEU A 137 -6.17 20.82 2.62
CA LEU A 137 -7.32 20.28 3.34
C LEU A 137 -8.02 21.35 4.18
N THR A 138 -9.34 21.35 4.10
CA THR A 138 -10.23 22.21 4.90
C THR A 138 -10.33 21.67 6.33
N TYR A 139 -10.41 20.34 6.47
CA TYR A 139 -10.53 19.65 7.75
C TYR A 139 -9.16 19.19 8.24
N ARG A 140 -8.80 19.55 9.48
CA ARG A 140 -7.59 19.04 10.15
C ARG A 140 -7.96 17.86 11.04
N LEU A 141 -7.13 16.82 11.02
CA LEU A 141 -7.18 15.71 11.96
C LEU A 141 -6.66 16.14 13.33
#